data_AF-A0A401IIX2-F1
#
_entry.id   AF-A0A401IIX2-F1
#
_cell.length_a   1.000
_cell.length_b   1.000
_cell.length_c   1.000
_cell.angle_alpha   90.00
_cell.angle_beta   90.00
_cell.angle_gamma   90.00
#
_symmetry.space_group_name_H-M   'P 1'
#
loop_
_entity.id
_entity.type
_entity.pdbx_description
1 polymer ?
#
loop_
_entity_poly.entity_id
_entity_poly.type
_entity_poly.pdbx_seq_one_letter_code
_entity_poly.pdbx_strand_id
1 'polypeptide(L)'
;MTNSKENIDVPLRPLVWMGDSRKNIREFPEGVRVSIGYGLQLVQAGETPLEAKPFKGVGSGVYEIVKRYDTDTYRAVYAVKIGETIYVLHAFQKKSKKGIKTPQVDVELIKQRYKDAVAREKLK
;
A
#
# COMPACT_ATOMS: atom_id res chain seq x y z
N MET A 1 35.68 24.34 -6.58
CA MET A 1 34.99 23.50 -5.59
C MET A 1 33.54 23.36 -6.05
N THR A 2 33.24 22.37 -6.88
CA THR A 2 31.86 22.06 -7.28
C THR A 2 31.49 20.76 -6.59
N ASN A 3 30.61 20.89 -5.60
CA ASN A 3 30.08 19.83 -4.77
C ASN A 3 29.41 18.78 -5.70
N SER A 4 30.14 17.69 -5.96
CA SER A 4 29.59 16.51 -6.63
C SER A 4 28.42 16.03 -5.80
N LYS A 5 27.22 16.09 -6.36
CA LYS A 5 26.01 15.52 -5.75
C LYS A 5 26.36 14.08 -5.34
N GLU A 6 26.50 13.85 -4.04
CA GLU A 6 26.57 12.50 -3.50
C GLU A 6 25.32 11.76 -3.97
N ASN A 7 25.50 10.73 -4.79
CA ASN A 7 24.42 9.78 -5.06
C ASN A 7 24.17 9.05 -3.75
N ILE A 8 23.20 9.54 -2.98
CA ILE A 8 22.74 8.84 -1.79
C ILE A 8 21.98 7.63 -2.28
N ASP A 9 22.64 6.47 -2.20
CA ASP A 9 21.97 5.18 -2.31
C ASP A 9 21.08 5.02 -1.08
N VAL A 10 19.80 5.37 -1.22
CA VAL A 10 18.82 5.16 -0.16
C VAL A 10 18.38 3.69 -0.26
N PRO A 11 18.81 2.81 0.66
CA PRO A 11 18.41 1.42 0.61
C PRO A 11 16.90 1.33 0.75
N LEU A 12 16.23 0.84 -0.29
CA LEU A 12 14.79 0.67 -0.29
C LEU A 12 14.39 -0.45 0.66
N ARG A 13 13.46 -0.16 1.57
CA ARG A 13 12.83 -1.18 2.41
C ARG A 13 12.23 -2.28 1.54
N PRO A 14 12.38 -3.56 1.91
CA PRO A 14 11.78 -4.64 1.14
C PRO A 14 10.25 -4.54 1.16
N LEU A 15 9.62 -4.87 0.03
CA LEU A 15 8.17 -4.87 -0.14
C LEU A 15 7.67 -6.28 -0.46
N VAL A 16 6.69 -6.74 0.33
CA VAL A 16 6.06 -8.05 0.17
C VAL A 16 4.59 -7.88 -0.20
N TRP A 17 4.18 -8.61 -1.22
CA TRP A 17 2.80 -8.69 -1.68
C TRP A 17 2.06 -9.79 -0.93
N MET A 18 0.95 -9.45 -0.26
CA MET A 18 0.08 -10.42 0.39
C MET A 18 -1.04 -10.86 -0.54
N GLY A 19 -1.28 -12.17 -0.62
CA GLY A 19 -2.34 -12.75 -1.44
C GLY A 19 -2.27 -12.30 -2.91
N ASP A 20 -3.41 -11.84 -3.43
CA ASP A 20 -3.59 -11.38 -4.81
C ASP A 20 -3.29 -9.88 -5.02
N SER A 21 -2.80 -9.16 -4.00
CA SER A 21 -2.62 -7.69 -4.08
C SER A 21 -1.81 -7.23 -5.29
N ARG A 22 -0.72 -7.93 -5.64
CA ARG A 22 0.09 -7.62 -6.83
C ARG A 22 -0.68 -7.83 -8.12
N LYS A 23 -1.47 -8.90 -8.20
CA LYS A 23 -2.30 -9.22 -9.37
C LYS A 23 -3.35 -8.13 -9.55
N ASN A 24 -4.05 -7.76 -8.49
CA ASN A 24 -5.11 -6.74 -8.55
C ASN A 24 -4.56 -5.37 -8.99
N ILE A 25 -3.39 -4.95 -8.49
CA ILE A 25 -2.76 -3.70 -8.97
C ILE A 25 -2.43 -3.76 -10.46
N ARG A 26 -2.01 -4.91 -10.97
CA ARG A 26 -1.68 -5.08 -12.40
C ARG A 26 -2.90 -4.95 -13.31
N GLU A 27 -4.07 -5.28 -12.79
CA GLU A 27 -5.37 -5.18 -13.47
C GLU A 27 -5.98 -3.77 -13.42
N PHE A 28 -5.40 -2.85 -12.64
CA PHE A 28 -5.85 -1.45 -12.62
C PHE A 28 -5.55 -0.73 -13.93
N PRO A 29 -6.30 0.35 -14.25
CA PRO A 29 -5.96 1.25 -15.35
C PRO A 29 -4.51 1.74 -15.24
N GLU A 30 -3.86 1.95 -16.38
CA GLU A 30 -2.43 2.24 -16.42
C GLU A 30 -2.03 3.43 -15.54
N GLY A 31 -2.76 4.55 -15.63
CA GLY A 31 -2.49 5.73 -14.80
C GLY A 31 -2.65 5.48 -13.29
N VAL A 32 -3.54 4.56 -12.90
CA VAL A 32 -3.70 4.13 -11.50
C VAL A 32 -2.52 3.27 -11.08
N ARG A 33 -2.13 2.30 -11.91
CA ARG A 33 -1.01 1.40 -11.65
C ARG A 33 0.30 2.17 -11.47
N VAL A 34 0.58 3.15 -12.35
CA VAL A 34 1.77 4.01 -12.25
C VAL A 34 1.74 4.84 -10.97
N SER A 35 0.61 5.49 -10.68
CA SER A 35 0.48 6.35 -9.49
C SER A 35 0.63 5.57 -8.18
N ILE A 36 0.02 4.38 -8.07
CA ILE A 36 0.15 3.53 -6.89
C ILE A 36 1.56 2.94 -6.80
N GLY A 37 2.15 2.50 -7.91
CA GLY A 37 3.52 1.99 -7.95
C GLY A 37 4.53 3.03 -7.45
N TYR A 38 4.41 4.27 -7.92
CA TYR A 38 5.24 5.38 -7.44
C TYR A 38 5.03 5.64 -5.95
N GLY A 39 3.78 5.67 -5.47
CA GLY A 39 3.49 5.80 -4.05
C GLY A 39 4.12 4.68 -3.21
N LEU A 40 4.06 3.43 -3.65
CA LEU A 40 4.73 2.33 -2.95
C LEU A 40 6.25 2.46 -2.95
N GLN A 41 6.86 2.96 -4.04
CA GLN A 41 8.29 3.23 -4.10
C GLN A 41 8.71 4.31 -3.09
N LEU A 42 7.92 5.39 -2.94
CA LEU A 42 8.15 6.40 -1.90
C LEU A 42 8.09 5.77 -0.51
N VAL A 43 7.11 4.90 -0.25
CA VAL A 43 7.03 4.16 1.03
C VAL A 43 8.28 3.30 1.27
N GLN A 44 8.81 2.64 0.23
CA GLN A 44 10.05 1.89 0.32
C GLN A 44 11.26 2.77 0.65
N ALA A 45 11.28 4.01 0.16
CA ALA A 45 12.30 5.01 0.47
C ALA A 45 12.12 5.66 1.86
N GLY A 46 11.10 5.27 2.63
CA GLY A 46 10.80 5.83 3.94
C GLY A 46 9.90 7.07 3.91
N GLU A 47 9.44 7.49 2.73
CA GLU A 47 8.56 8.63 2.55
C GLU A 47 7.09 8.27 2.71
N THR A 48 6.26 9.25 3.04
CA THR A 48 4.80 9.09 3.05
C THR A 48 4.21 9.76 1.80
N PRO A 49 3.61 9.00 0.86
CA PRO A 49 2.96 9.58 -0.31
C PRO A 49 1.86 10.57 0.09
N LEU A 50 1.70 11.64 -0.69
CA LEU A 50 0.68 12.66 -0.43
C LEU A 50 -0.75 12.08 -0.41
N GLU A 51 -0.99 11.06 -1.24
CA GLU A 51 -2.27 10.36 -1.35
C GLU A 51 -2.49 9.29 -0.28
N ALA A 52 -1.48 9.03 0.56
CA ALA A 52 -1.56 8.03 1.62
C ALA A 52 -2.41 8.54 2.79
N LYS A 53 -3.33 7.69 3.28
CA LYS A 53 -4.21 7.98 4.42
C LYS A 53 -4.14 6.85 5.44
N PRO A 54 -4.20 7.13 6.75
CA PRO A 54 -4.30 6.07 7.75
C PRO A 54 -5.56 5.20 7.53
N PHE A 55 -5.38 3.89 7.49
CA PHE A 55 -6.49 2.93 7.40
C PHE A 55 -6.88 2.49 8.82
N LYS A 56 -8.07 2.90 9.26
CA LYS A 56 -8.53 2.66 10.64
C LYS A 56 -9.12 1.26 10.83
N GLY A 57 -9.03 0.74 12.06
CA GLY A 57 -9.76 -0.46 12.48
C GLY A 57 -9.10 -1.80 12.14
N VAL A 58 -7.81 -1.82 11.77
CA VAL A 58 -7.04 -3.04 11.45
C VAL A 58 -5.91 -3.26 12.46
N GLY A 59 -5.00 -2.30 12.54
CA GLY A 59 -3.79 -2.33 13.35
C GLY A 59 -3.06 -0.99 13.26
N SER A 60 -1.97 -0.83 14.00
CA SER A 60 -1.15 0.38 13.92
C SER A 60 -0.32 0.38 12.63
N GLY A 61 -0.09 1.57 12.06
CA GLY A 61 0.78 1.70 10.89
C GLY A 61 0.23 1.08 9.60
N VAL A 62 -1.09 0.96 9.48
CA VAL A 62 -1.77 0.57 8.22
C VAL A 62 -2.24 1.83 7.51
N TYR A 63 -1.93 1.94 6.23
CA TYR A 63 -2.24 3.08 5.37
C TYR A 63 -2.86 2.61 4.06
N GLU A 64 -3.54 3.52 3.37
CA GLU A 64 -4.07 3.30 2.02
C GLU A 64 -3.64 4.42 1.08
N ILE A 65 -3.17 4.07 -0.12
CA ILE A 65 -3.07 5.01 -1.25
C ILE A 65 -4.42 5.00 -1.95
N VAL A 66 -5.04 6.17 -2.12
CA VAL A 66 -6.34 6.32 -2.77
C VAL A 66 -6.18 7.05 -4.10
N LYS A 67 -6.53 6.39 -5.21
CA LYS A 67 -6.49 6.99 -6.54
C LYS A 67 -7.87 6.99 -7.18
N ARG A 68 -8.35 8.17 -7.58
CA ARG A 68 -9.53 8.29 -8.44
C ARG A 68 -9.11 8.22 -9.90
N TYR A 69 -9.91 7.52 -10.70
CA TYR A 69 -9.73 7.43 -12.14
C TYR A 69 -11.09 7.22 -12.77
N ASP A 70 -11.45 8.10 -13.71
CA ASP A 70 -12.82 8.20 -14.24
C ASP A 70 -13.87 8.30 -13.12
N THR A 71 -14.88 7.43 -13.12
CA THR A 71 -15.95 7.39 -12.11
C THR A 71 -15.60 6.51 -10.91
N ASP A 72 -14.45 5.86 -10.93
CA ASP A 72 -14.02 4.83 -9.99
C ASP A 72 -12.97 5.32 -8.98
N THR A 73 -12.85 4.57 -7.88
CA THR A 73 -11.82 4.79 -6.85
C THR A 73 -11.08 3.50 -6.57
N TYR A 74 -9.77 3.53 -6.74
CA TYR A 74 -8.85 2.42 -6.52
C TYR A 74 -8.06 2.65 -5.23
N ARG A 75 -7.82 1.57 -4.49
CA ARG A 75 -7.13 1.61 -3.21
C ARG A 75 -6.06 0.53 -3.15
N ALA A 76 -4.90 0.86 -2.61
CA ALA A 76 -3.88 -0.09 -2.20
C ALA A 76 -3.58 0.12 -0.71
N VAL A 77 -3.80 -0.93 0.09
CA VAL A 77 -3.64 -0.91 1.55
C VAL A 77 -2.34 -1.61 1.92
N TYR A 78 -1.54 -0.99 2.78
CA TYR A 78 -0.21 -1.47 3.15
C TYR A 78 0.10 -1.20 4.62
N ALA A 79 1.02 -1.97 5.20
CA ALA A 79 1.48 -1.83 6.57
C ALA A 79 2.98 -1.49 6.62
N VAL A 80 3.35 -0.50 7.45
CA VAL A 80 4.73 0.01 7.58
C VAL A 80 5.34 -0.21 8.96
N LYS A 81 4.55 -0.60 9.97
CA LYS A 81 4.98 -0.75 11.39
C LYS A 81 5.03 -2.20 11.88
N ILE A 82 5.08 -3.18 10.97
CA ILE A 82 5.21 -4.60 11.34
C ILE A 82 6.69 -4.96 11.59
N GLY A 83 7.61 -4.26 10.91
CA GLY A 83 9.06 -4.44 10.96
C GLY A 83 9.71 -3.57 9.89
N GLU A 84 10.88 -3.98 9.38
CA GLU A 84 11.54 -3.27 8.27
C GLU A 84 10.84 -3.49 6.93
N THR A 85 10.11 -4.60 6.79
CA THR A 85 9.40 -4.95 5.55
C THR A 85 8.05 -4.23 5.44
N ILE A 86 7.77 -3.70 4.25
CA ILE A 86 6.45 -3.15 3.88
C ILE A 86 5.59 -4.28 3.33
N TYR A 87 4.39 -4.42 3.88
CA TYR A 87 3.45 -5.44 3.43
C TYR A 87 2.27 -4.80 2.72
N VAL A 88 2.12 -5.06 1.42
CA VAL A 88 0.91 -4.67 0.67
C VAL A 88 -0.17 -5.72 0.94
N LEU A 89 -1.17 -5.33 1.72
CA LEU A 89 -2.20 -6.21 2.25
C LEU A 89 -3.28 -6.48 1.21
N HIS A 90 -3.76 -5.43 0.54
CA HIS A 90 -4.87 -5.56 -0.39
C HIS A 90 -4.85 -4.46 -1.43
N ALA A 91 -5.38 -4.75 -2.61
CA ALA A 91 -5.62 -3.76 -3.64
C ALA A 91 -6.96 -4.07 -4.31
N PHE A 92 -7.83 -3.06 -4.42
CA PHE A 92 -9.17 -3.22 -4.95
C PHE A 92 -9.71 -1.93 -5.56
N GLN A 93 -10.63 -2.09 -6.52
CA GLN A 93 -11.51 -1.03 -6.97
C GLN A 93 -12.71 -0.95 -6.02
N LYS A 94 -12.89 0.18 -5.35
CA LYS A 94 -14.09 0.45 -4.58
C LYS A 94 -15.26 0.72 -5.54
N LYS A 95 -16.00 -0.34 -5.88
CA LYS A 95 -17.24 -0.21 -6.65
C LYS A 95 -18.26 0.60 -5.85
N SER A 96 -18.93 1.54 -6.51
CA SER A 96 -19.94 2.43 -5.90
C SER A 96 -21.14 1.62 -5.37
N LYS A 97 -21.07 1.18 -4.12
CA LYS A 97 -22.24 0.89 -3.29
C LYS A 97 -22.30 2.01 -2.27
N LYS A 98 -23.44 2.71 -2.21
CA LYS A 98 -23.69 3.94 -1.43
C LYS A 98 -22.76 4.09 -0.21
N GLY A 99 -21.91 5.13 -0.20
CA GLY A 99 -21.11 5.53 0.96
C GLY A 99 -19.59 5.64 0.73
N ILE A 100 -18.90 6.29 1.67
CA ILE A 100 -17.44 6.53 1.64
C ILE A 100 -16.65 5.34 2.22
N LYS A 101 -17.33 4.47 2.99
CA LYS A 101 -16.73 3.35 3.71
C LYS A 101 -16.26 2.24 2.76
N THR A 102 -15.15 1.61 3.11
CA THR A 102 -14.66 0.37 2.48
C THR A 102 -15.65 -0.76 2.74
N PRO A 103 -15.97 -1.62 1.75
CA PRO A 103 -16.83 -2.78 1.96
C PRO A 103 -16.30 -3.68 3.08
N GLN A 104 -17.22 -4.25 3.88
CA GLN A 104 -16.86 -5.06 5.05
C GLN A 104 -15.98 -6.27 4.68
N VAL A 105 -16.25 -6.90 3.53
CA VAL A 105 -15.45 -8.02 3.01
C VAL A 105 -13.99 -7.64 2.76
N ASP A 106 -13.74 -6.44 2.23
CA ASP A 106 -12.37 -5.95 2.02
C ASP A 106 -11.69 -5.65 3.38
N VAL A 107 -12.42 -5.08 4.34
CA VAL A 107 -11.91 -4.83 5.70
C VAL A 107 -11.49 -6.12 6.39
N GLU A 108 -12.32 -7.17 6.30
CA GLU A 108 -12.04 -8.48 6.89
C GLU A 108 -10.82 -9.14 6.24
N LEU A 109 -10.72 -9.07 4.91
CA LEU A 109 -9.56 -9.58 4.17
C LEU A 109 -8.27 -8.84 4.56
N ILE A 110 -8.33 -7.52 4.70
CA ILE A 110 -7.19 -6.70 5.16
C ILE A 110 -6.77 -7.11 6.58
N LYS A 111 -7.73 -7.32 7.50
CA LYS A 111 -7.45 -7.78 8.87
C LYS A 111 -6.77 -9.14 8.89
N GLN A 112 -7.26 -10.08 8.09
CA GLN A 112 -6.66 -11.41 8.00
C GLN A 112 -5.22 -11.32 7.49
N ARG A 113 -5.01 -10.65 6.35
CA ARG A 113 -3.67 -10.49 5.76
C ARG A 113 -2.71 -9.70 6.64
N TYR A 114 -3.20 -8.77 7.45
CA TYR A 114 -2.38 -8.08 8.44
C TYR A 114 -1.86 -9.04 9.52
N LYS A 115 -2.72 -9.92 10.05
CA LYS A 115 -2.30 -10.95 11.01
C LYS A 115 -1.26 -11.90 10.40
N ASP A 116 -1.49 -12.33 9.16
CA ASP A 116 -0.55 -13.20 8.44
C ASP A 116 0.79 -12.51 8.19
N ALA A 117 0.79 -11.21 7.87
CA ALA A 117 2.00 -10.40 7.71
C ALA A 117 2.77 -10.27 9.03
N VAL A 118 2.08 -10.04 10.15
CA VAL A 118 2.69 -9.99 11.49
C VAL A 118 3.31 -11.35 11.86
N ALA A 119 2.60 -12.45 11.58
CA ALA A 119 3.16 -13.79 11.83
C ALA A 119 4.38 -14.05 10.95
N ARG A 120 4.35 -13.66 9.68
CA ARG A 120 5.46 -13.82 8.75
C ARG A 120 6.69 -13.03 9.16
N GLU A 121 6.53 -11.80 9.67
CA GLU A 121 7.67 -11.00 10.13
C GLU A 121 8.33 -11.61 11.36
N LYS A 122 7.56 -12.19 12.28
CA LYS A 122 8.10 -12.85 13.49
C LYS A 122 8.86 -14.15 13.22
N LEU A 123 8.66 -14.75 12.04
CA LEU A 123 9.30 -16.00 11.64
C LEU A 123 10.55 -15.79 10.76
N LYS A 124 10.89 -14.52 10.45
CA LYS A 124 12.16 -14.16 9.84
C LYS A 124 13.27 -14.15 10.88
#